data_AF-H1KMJ0-F1
#
_entry.id   AF-H1KMJ0-F1
#
_cell.length_a   1.000
_cell.length_b   1.000
_cell.length_c   1.000
_cell.angle_alpha   90.00
_cell.angle_beta   90.00
_cell.angle_gamma   90.00
#
_symmetry.space_group_name_H-M   'P 1'
#
loop_
_entity.id
_entity.type
_entity.pdbx_description
1 polymer ?
#
loop_
_entity_poly.entity_id
_entity_poly.type
_entity_poly.pdbx_seq_one_letter_code
_entity_poly.pdbx_strand_id
1 'polypeptide(L)'
;MPALGWLDALLAQAPPETRTLLVFPPVHVSQQAAPGSPVAAREAACKAQVTRIGAAHGATVVDFRIPSPITTQDANYWDPLHYRLPIAGRIVAGLKAAQASGRDDPEGTYRVLAHAP
;
A
#
# COMPACT_ATOMS: atom_id res chain seq x y z
N MET A 1 -12.06 -9.45 -9.60
CA MET A 1 -10.91 -8.81 -10.27
C MET A 1 -9.92 -9.91 -10.63
N PRO A 2 -9.69 -10.22 -11.92
CA PRO A 2 -8.94 -11.42 -12.32
C PRO A 2 -7.49 -11.46 -11.79
N ALA A 3 -6.83 -10.30 -11.69
CA ALA A 3 -5.46 -10.20 -11.20
C ALA A 3 -5.26 -10.63 -9.74
N LEU A 4 -6.31 -10.67 -8.92
CA LEU A 4 -6.19 -11.06 -7.50
C LEU A 4 -5.89 -12.56 -7.33
N GLY A 5 -6.40 -13.41 -8.23
CA GLY A 5 -6.05 -14.84 -8.21
C GLY A 5 -4.58 -15.06 -8.55
N TRP A 6 -4.00 -14.22 -9.41
CA TRP A 6 -2.57 -14.27 -9.71
C TRP A 6 -1.71 -13.78 -8.55
N LEU A 7 -2.15 -12.75 -7.82
CA LEU A 7 -1.46 -12.31 -6.60
C LEU A 7 -1.41 -13.43 -5.57
N ASP A 8 -2.55 -14.09 -5.32
CA ASP A 8 -2.65 -15.22 -4.39
C ASP A 8 -1.70 -16.37 -4.81
N ALA A 9 -1.74 -16.76 -6.08
CA ALA A 9 -0.84 -17.77 -6.63
C ALA A 9 0.65 -17.38 -6.61
N LEU A 10 0.97 -16.09 -6.73
CA LEU A 10 2.34 -15.60 -6.63
C LEU A 10 2.85 -15.70 -5.19
N LEU A 11 2.04 -15.31 -4.21
CA LEU A 11 2.42 -15.36 -2.80
C LEU A 11 2.59 -16.80 -2.31
N ALA A 12 1.77 -17.72 -2.81
CA ALA A 12 1.89 -19.15 -2.52
C ALA A 12 3.23 -19.77 -2.97
N GLN A 13 3.98 -19.11 -3.86
CA GLN A 13 5.30 -19.58 -4.31
C GLN A 13 6.44 -19.11 -3.40
N ALA A 14 6.21 -18.16 -2.50
CA ALA A 14 7.23 -17.71 -1.58
C ALA A 14 7.48 -18.78 -0.49
N PRO A 15 8.75 -19.10 -0.16
CA PRO A 15 9.05 -19.94 1.00
C PRO A 15 8.43 -19.38 2.29
N PRO A 16 7.96 -20.22 3.23
CA PRO A 16 7.30 -19.76 4.47
C PRO A 16 8.13 -18.78 5.32
N GLU A 17 9.45 -18.88 5.25
CA GLU A 17 10.40 -18.00 5.94
C GLU A 17 10.58 -16.62 5.27
N THR A 18 10.01 -16.42 4.08
CA THR A 18 10.14 -15.18 3.33
C THR A 18 9.32 -14.07 3.99
N ARG A 19 10.02 -12.99 4.39
CA ARG A 19 9.36 -11.79 4.89
C ARG A 19 8.73 -11.01 3.75
N THR A 20 7.42 -11.12 3.62
CA THR A 20 6.67 -10.47 2.53
C THR A 20 5.94 -9.20 3.00
N LEU A 21 6.03 -8.15 2.21
CA LEU A 21 5.22 -6.94 2.35
C LEU A 21 4.45 -6.68 1.05
N LEU A 22 3.15 -6.41 1.15
CA LEU A 22 2.34 -5.90 0.04
C LEU A 22 2.11 -4.41 0.23
N VAL A 23 2.31 -3.64 -0.82
CA VAL A 23 2.29 -2.18 -0.74
C VAL A 23 1.32 -1.62 -1.77
N PHE A 24 0.41 -0.76 -1.33
CA PHE A 24 -0.26 0.18 -2.22
C PHE A 24 0.63 1.43 -2.31
N PRO A 25 1.41 1.60 -3.40
CA PRO A 25 2.31 2.73 -3.51
C PRO A 25 1.52 4.04 -3.58
N PRO A 26 2.11 5.16 -3.11
CA PRO A 26 1.47 6.44 -3.17
C PRO A 26 1.34 6.87 -4.63
N VAL A 27 0.13 7.22 -5.04
CA VAL A 27 -0.11 7.98 -6.27
C VAL A 27 -0.50 9.40 -5.89
N HIS A 28 -0.23 10.34 -6.77
CA HIS A 28 -0.61 11.73 -6.58
C HIS A 28 -2.12 11.84 -6.29
N VAL A 29 -2.52 12.80 -5.46
CA VAL A 29 -3.91 12.94 -5.02
C VAL A 29 -4.89 13.13 -6.19
N SER A 30 -4.42 13.68 -7.33
CA SER A 30 -5.21 13.79 -8.55
C SER A 30 -5.59 12.46 -9.21
N GLN A 31 -4.94 11.35 -8.82
CA GLN A 31 -5.27 9.99 -9.26
C GLN A 31 -6.04 9.19 -8.21
N GLN A 32 -6.27 9.76 -7.02
CA GLN A 32 -7.06 9.12 -5.98
C GLN A 32 -8.55 9.36 -6.23
N ALA A 33 -9.36 8.34 -5.97
CA ALA A 33 -10.80 8.44 -6.18
C ALA A 33 -11.42 9.46 -5.21
N ALA A 34 -12.35 10.28 -5.72
CA ALA A 34 -13.11 11.19 -4.88
C ALA A 34 -13.88 10.41 -3.81
N PRO A 35 -13.88 10.86 -2.53
CA PRO A 35 -14.62 10.22 -1.45
C PRO A 35 -16.10 10.03 -1.82
N GLY A 36 -16.65 8.86 -1.51
CA GLY A 36 -18.05 8.51 -1.82
C GLY A 36 -18.35 8.15 -3.27
N SER A 37 -17.37 8.26 -4.19
CA SER A 37 -17.57 7.86 -5.58
C SER A 37 -17.61 6.33 -5.77
N PRO A 38 -18.24 5.83 -6.86
CA PRO A 38 -18.16 4.41 -7.21
C PRO A 38 -16.73 3.89 -7.39
N VAL A 39 -15.82 4.74 -7.86
CA VAL A 39 -14.40 4.40 -8.01
C VAL A 39 -13.75 4.20 -6.64
N ALA A 40 -14.06 5.05 -5.66
CA ALA A 40 -13.57 4.89 -4.29
C ALA A 40 -14.09 3.60 -3.64
N ALA A 41 -15.36 3.26 -3.87
CA ALA A 41 -15.94 2.00 -3.40
C ALA A 41 -15.24 0.78 -4.02
N ARG A 42 -14.94 0.83 -5.33
CA ARG A 42 -14.19 -0.22 -6.02
C ARG A 42 -12.76 -0.36 -5.50
N GLU A 43 -12.08 0.76 -5.27
CA GLU A 43 -10.72 0.75 -4.71
C GLU A 43 -10.71 0.20 -3.28
N ALA A 44 -11.66 0.59 -2.44
CA ALA A 44 -11.81 0.04 -1.09
C ALA A 44 -12.04 -1.49 -1.11
N ALA A 45 -12.89 -1.98 -2.02
CA ALA A 45 -13.11 -3.42 -2.19
C ALA A 45 -11.84 -4.15 -2.65
N CYS A 46 -11.06 -3.55 -3.56
CA CYS A 46 -9.76 -4.08 -3.98
C CYS A 46 -8.77 -4.15 -2.80
N LYS A 47 -8.60 -3.04 -2.06
CA LYS A 47 -7.74 -2.97 -0.87
C LYS A 47 -8.12 -4.04 0.15
N ALA A 48 -9.41 -4.21 0.43
CA ALA A 48 -9.90 -5.24 1.34
C ALA A 48 -9.60 -6.67 0.86
N GLN A 49 -9.71 -6.95 -0.45
CA GLN A 49 -9.38 -8.26 -1.01
C GLN A 49 -7.87 -8.55 -0.94
N VAL A 50 -7.02 -7.60 -1.34
CA VAL A 50 -5.56 -7.72 -1.21
C VAL A 50 -5.14 -7.90 0.24
N THR A 51 -5.78 -7.18 1.17
CA THR A 51 -5.50 -7.32 2.60
C THR A 51 -5.78 -8.72 3.10
N ARG A 52 -6.91 -9.33 2.69
CA ARG A 52 -7.23 -10.72 3.05
C ARG A 52 -6.24 -11.72 2.46
N ILE A 53 -5.87 -11.55 1.19
CA ILE A 53 -4.87 -12.41 0.53
C ILE A 53 -3.52 -12.30 1.27
N GLY A 54 -3.05 -11.07 1.52
CA GLY A 54 -1.81 -10.83 2.24
C GLY A 54 -1.80 -11.47 3.63
N ALA A 55 -2.87 -11.28 4.40
CA ALA A 55 -3.00 -11.87 5.73
C ALA A 55 -2.96 -13.41 5.71
N ALA A 56 -3.59 -14.04 4.70
CA ALA A 56 -3.57 -15.50 4.54
C ALA A 56 -2.17 -16.04 4.25
N HIS A 57 -1.30 -15.23 3.64
CA HIS A 57 0.10 -15.58 3.33
C HIS A 57 1.11 -14.98 4.32
N GLY A 58 0.66 -14.50 5.48
CA GLY A 58 1.57 -13.93 6.49
C GLY A 58 2.33 -12.69 6.01
N ALA A 59 1.74 -11.92 5.08
CA ALA A 59 2.30 -10.66 4.60
C ALA A 59 1.74 -9.48 5.41
N THR A 60 2.61 -8.50 5.68
CA THR A 60 2.13 -7.18 6.13
C THR A 60 1.69 -6.37 4.92
N VAL A 61 0.55 -5.72 5.03
CA VAL A 61 -0.07 -4.94 3.95
C VAL A 61 -0.11 -3.48 4.35
N VAL A 62 0.52 -2.62 3.55
CA VAL A 62 0.69 -1.19 3.86
C VAL A 62 0.13 -0.32 2.74
N ASP A 63 -0.64 0.69 3.10
CA ASP A 63 -1.30 1.61 2.18
C ASP A 63 -0.75 3.03 2.32
N PHE A 64 0.04 3.46 1.33
CA PHE A 64 0.50 4.84 1.17
C PHE A 64 -0.43 5.65 0.25
N ARG A 65 -1.45 5.03 -0.32
CA ARG A 65 -2.34 5.65 -1.30
C ARG A 65 -3.54 6.30 -0.62
N ILE A 66 -3.21 7.32 0.18
CA ILE A 66 -4.12 8.16 0.94
C ILE A 66 -3.66 9.62 0.83
N PRO A 67 -4.52 10.61 1.05
CA PRO A 67 -4.09 12.01 1.13
C PRO A 67 -3.06 12.19 2.25
N SER A 68 -1.87 12.64 1.90
CA SER A 68 -0.75 12.88 2.82
C SER A 68 0.21 13.92 2.25
N PRO A 69 1.17 14.45 3.05
CA PRO A 69 2.23 15.31 2.53
C PRO A 69 3.07 14.68 1.40
N ILE A 70 3.06 13.35 1.25
CA ILE A 70 3.68 12.69 0.10
C ILE A 70 2.82 12.89 -1.15
N THR A 71 1.52 12.60 -1.08
CA THR A 71 0.64 12.50 -2.25
C THR A 71 0.07 13.83 -2.73
N THR A 72 0.13 14.89 -1.93
CA THR A 72 -0.45 16.20 -2.25
C THR A 72 0.54 17.25 -2.74
N GLN A 73 1.83 16.90 -2.85
CA GLN A 73 2.86 17.84 -3.33
C GLN A 73 3.33 17.43 -4.72
N ASP A 74 3.05 18.24 -5.73
CA ASP A 74 3.41 17.99 -7.13
C ASP A 74 4.91 17.73 -7.33
N ALA A 75 5.77 18.45 -6.60
CA ALA A 75 7.22 18.31 -6.67
C ALA A 75 7.74 16.91 -6.27
N ASN A 76 6.92 16.12 -5.57
CA ASN A 76 7.26 14.74 -5.20
C ASN A 76 7.15 13.75 -6.35
N TYR A 77 6.60 14.17 -7.50
CA TYR A 77 6.22 13.28 -8.59
C TYR A 77 6.92 13.62 -9.91
N TRP A 78 7.27 12.57 -10.66
CA TRP A 78 7.67 12.68 -12.06
C TRP A 78 6.43 12.79 -12.95
N ASP A 79 5.43 11.98 -12.65
CA ASP A 79 4.07 12.02 -13.17
C ASP A 79 3.09 11.61 -12.05
N PRO A 80 1.77 11.70 -12.23
CA PRO A 80 0.81 11.44 -11.15
C PRO A 80 0.84 10.02 -10.55
N LEU A 81 1.52 9.04 -11.16
CA LEU A 81 1.66 7.67 -10.66
C LEU A 81 3.04 7.38 -10.07
N HIS A 82 4.10 8.07 -10.54
CA HIS A 82 5.48 7.77 -10.19
C HIS A 82 6.12 8.88 -9.35
N TYR A 83 6.38 8.56 -8.07
CA TYR A 83 7.11 9.44 -7.17
C TYR A 83 8.61 9.51 -7.50
N ARG A 84 9.27 10.59 -7.09
CA ARG A 84 10.71 10.82 -7.30
C ARG A 84 11.56 10.11 -6.24
N LEU A 85 12.85 9.94 -6.56
CA LEU A 85 13.80 9.21 -5.72
C LEU A 85 13.81 9.61 -4.22
N PRO A 86 13.73 10.89 -3.82
CA PRO A 86 13.69 11.24 -2.39
C PRO A 86 12.49 10.64 -1.64
N ILE A 87 11.36 10.41 -2.32
CA ILE A 87 10.17 9.79 -1.74
C ILE A 87 10.34 8.28 -1.59
N ALA A 88 11.13 7.64 -2.45
CA ALA A 88 11.44 6.21 -2.33
C ALA A 88 12.05 5.89 -0.96
N GLY A 89 13.00 6.72 -0.49
CA GLY A 89 13.63 6.54 0.83
C GLY A 89 12.62 6.66 1.98
N ARG A 90 11.66 7.58 1.88
CA ARG A 90 10.59 7.75 2.88
C ARG A 90 9.64 6.56 2.92
N ILE A 91 9.28 6.01 1.75
CA ILE A 91 8.43 4.82 1.68
C ILE A 91 9.14 3.62 2.29
N VAL A 92 10.42 3.38 1.98
CA VAL A 92 11.20 2.27 2.56
C VAL A 92 11.31 2.42 4.08
N ALA A 93 11.57 3.63 4.59
CA ALA A 93 11.59 3.88 6.02
C ALA A 93 10.22 3.62 6.68
N GLY A 94 9.14 4.07 6.03
CA GLY A 94 7.77 3.81 6.48
C GLY A 94 7.42 2.32 6.49
N LEU A 95 7.78 1.57 5.45
CA LEU A 95 7.58 0.12 5.40
C LEU A 95 8.34 -0.61 6.51
N LYS A 96 9.59 -0.18 6.80
CA LYS A 96 10.35 -0.72 7.93
C LYS A 96 9.64 -0.45 9.27
N ALA A 97 9.13 0.77 9.47
CA ALA A 97 8.41 1.14 10.69
C ALA A 97 7.06 0.40 10.83
N ALA A 98 6.30 0.32 9.74
CA ALA A 98 5.06 -0.44 9.64
C ALA A 98 5.31 -1.91 9.99
N GLN A 99 6.38 -2.50 9.46
CA GLN A 99 6.73 -3.89 9.72
C GLN A 99 7.18 -4.15 11.15
N ALA A 100 7.93 -3.23 11.74
CA ALA A 100 8.41 -3.39 13.10
C ALA A 100 7.30 -3.19 14.15
N SER A 101 6.27 -2.39 13.84
CA SER A 101 5.29 -1.95 14.83
C SER A 101 3.87 -2.43 14.59
N GLY A 102 3.51 -2.80 13.36
CA GLY A 102 2.13 -3.10 12.96
C GLY A 102 1.16 -1.92 13.07
N ARG A 103 1.66 -0.69 13.20
CA ARG A 103 0.84 0.52 13.44
C ARG A 103 0.84 1.47 12.25
N ASP A 104 -0.25 2.21 12.12
CA ASP A 104 -0.37 3.34 11.19
C ASP A 104 0.70 4.41 11.48
N ASP A 105 1.04 5.18 10.45
CA ASP A 105 1.93 6.33 10.60
C ASP A 105 1.28 7.42 11.46
N PRO A 106 1.92 7.90 12.54
CA PRO A 106 1.38 8.98 13.35
C PRO A 106 1.13 10.29 12.58
N GLU A 107 1.89 10.53 11.52
CA GLU A 107 1.74 11.70 10.65
C GLU A 107 0.76 11.48 9.50
N GLY A 108 0.16 10.29 9.40
CA GLY A 108 -0.84 9.96 8.39
C GLY A 108 -0.28 9.69 6.98
N THR A 109 1.01 9.34 6.87
CA THR A 109 1.65 9.03 5.58
C THR A 109 1.28 7.65 5.04
N TYR A 110 1.00 6.69 5.92
CA TYR A 110 0.55 5.36 5.53
C TYR A 110 -0.37 4.74 6.59
N ARG A 111 -1.07 3.68 6.19
CA ARG A 111 -1.85 2.82 7.08
C ARG A 111 -1.44 1.36 6.96
N VAL A 112 -1.43 0.64 8.07
CA VAL A 112 -1.23 -0.81 8.11
C VAL A 112 -2.61 -1.47 8.02
N LEU A 113 -2.84 -2.21 6.94
CA LEU A 113 -4.12 -2.88 6.69
C LEU A 113 -4.14 -4.30 7.25
N ALA A 114 -2.98 -4.96 7.29
CA ALA A 114 -2.74 -6.22 7.96
C ALA A 114 -1.28 -6.28 8.40
N HIS A 115 -1.00 -6.95 9.51
CA HIS A 115 0.33 -7.08 10.05
C HIS A 115 0.65 -8.54 10.34
N ALA A 116 1.78 -9.01 9.81
CA ALA A 116 2.42 -10.23 10.24
C ALA A 116 3.67 -9.87 11.05
N PRO A 117 3.81 -10.34 12.30
CA PRO A 117 4.98 -10.08 13.14
C PRO A 117 6.25 -10.72 12.57
#